data_AF-A0A9P7SM50-F1
#
_entry.id   AF-A0A9P7SM50-F1
#
_cell.length_a   1.000
_cell.length_b   1.000
_cell.length_c   1.000
_cell.angle_alpha   90.00
_cell.angle_beta   90.00
_cell.angle_gamma   90.00
#
_symmetry.space_group_name_H-M   'P 1'
#
loop_
_entity.id
_entity.type
_entity.pdbx_description
1 polymer ?
#
loop_
_entity_poly.entity_id
_entity_poly.type
_entity_poly.pdbx_seq_one_letter_code
_entity_poly.pdbx_strand_id
1 'polypeptide(L)'
;MKLRGSGSSIRLYKTGDLVRQHIVSGLLTFVGRNDDQVKVRGQRVEPGEVEGQVAQVFPGSQVVVLVVKKVAGAVLAALVLQKDESRSSAAEIADLFPPPSFAFAELAKAAFSKLRDNMPTYMIPSIILPLAYLPKAATGKADRNLLRDRVASLSDQEIEAYMAASLSHRSASTPIESELQQLVGQVLQKPSHSISLDEDLFRLGMDSLTAMTLASAARRRGWEVSVPIIFQHSRVSDLARIVEQEQHETNSRSRLEEASAVLNKRLLSILPEICTKWDLRQDQIAHVAPTTYYQHMALASGHEAFFGLHFSKPVASEALKAAASRVVKLHSILRTAFVPLEDTYVQLTLCDFDLPSQEIQTNEAEVSAAMELFCRDAADKPAAFGVPVTKLILMLDRQGDCISLLLRLQRAQFDGVSVMRIMADWRSALEDAACSWEPAPSLNYADFALGRVAQSTPDVFGMWQDVLQGSSMTYLVPQEDYISMTDRAHAERL
;
A
#
# COMPACT_ATOMS: atom_id res chain seq x y z
N MET A 1 -12.09 -14.92 -30.57
CA MET A 1 -11.82 -16.26 -30.04
C MET A 1 -13.16 -16.98 -29.92
N LYS A 2 -13.39 -18.08 -30.67
CA LYS A 2 -14.63 -18.87 -30.57
C LYS A 2 -14.37 -20.02 -29.59
N LEU A 3 -14.99 -20.00 -28.41
CA LEU A 3 -15.01 -21.16 -27.53
C LEU A 3 -15.96 -22.20 -28.14
N ARG A 4 -15.52 -23.46 -28.26
CA ARG A 4 -16.39 -24.56 -28.69
C ARG A 4 -17.30 -24.92 -27.51
N GLY A 5 -18.63 -24.77 -27.62
CA GLY A 5 -19.51 -25.31 -26.58
C GLY A 5 -20.96 -24.83 -26.46
N SER A 6 -21.37 -23.67 -26.97
CA SER A 6 -22.80 -23.30 -26.95
C SER A 6 -23.21 -22.55 -28.21
N GLY A 7 -24.43 -22.83 -28.70
CA GLY A 7 -25.04 -22.15 -29.84
C GLY A 7 -25.50 -20.71 -29.53
N SER A 8 -25.02 -20.10 -28.44
CA SER A 8 -25.35 -18.74 -28.01
C SER A 8 -24.10 -17.85 -28.05
N SER A 9 -24.25 -16.59 -28.45
CA SER A 9 -23.16 -15.61 -28.41
C SER A 9 -22.90 -15.23 -26.95
N ILE A 10 -21.76 -15.67 -26.41
CA ILE A 10 -21.34 -15.35 -25.04
C ILE A 10 -20.38 -14.16 -25.09
N ARG A 11 -20.65 -13.13 -24.28
CA ARG A 11 -19.76 -11.98 -24.09
C ARG A 11 -18.66 -12.37 -23.10
N LEU A 12 -17.41 -12.15 -23.48
CA LEU A 12 -16.24 -12.42 -22.64
C LEU A 12 -15.49 -11.12 -22.35
N TYR A 13 -15.00 -10.97 -21.12
CA TYR A 13 -14.11 -9.88 -20.74
C TYR A 13 -12.65 -10.32 -20.90
N LYS A 14 -11.89 -9.62 -21.76
CA LYS A 14 -10.47 -9.90 -21.96
C LYS A 14 -9.65 -9.19 -20.87
N THR A 15 -9.26 -9.93 -19.84
CA THR A 15 -8.55 -9.37 -18.67
C THR A 15 -7.13 -8.88 -18.97
N GLY A 16 -6.48 -9.46 -19.99
CA GLY A 16 -5.07 -9.22 -20.29
C GLY A 16 -4.10 -10.01 -19.39
N ASP A 17 -4.59 -10.84 -18.48
CA ASP A 17 -3.77 -11.71 -17.63
C ASP A 17 -3.42 -13.02 -18.36
N LEU A 18 -2.15 -13.43 -18.29
CA LEU A 18 -1.74 -14.81 -18.59
C LEU A 18 -1.97 -15.67 -17.35
N VAL A 19 -2.77 -16.72 -17.54
CA VAL A 19 -3.02 -17.75 -16.53
C VAL A 19 -2.66 -19.12 -17.08
N ARG A 20 -2.18 -20.00 -16.21
CA ARG A 20 -1.93 -21.42 -16.48
C ARG A 20 -2.91 -22.26 -15.68
N GLN A 21 -3.64 -23.14 -16.33
CA GLN A 21 -4.52 -24.07 -15.64
C GLN A 21 -3.77 -25.36 -15.26
N HIS A 22 -3.90 -25.78 -14.01
CA HIS A 22 -3.50 -27.10 -13.54
C HIS A 22 -4.54 -28.13 -13.96
N ILE A 23 -4.11 -29.13 -14.75
CA ILE A 23 -5.02 -30.09 -15.41
C ILE A 23 -5.77 -30.99 -14.41
N VAL A 24 -5.14 -31.33 -13.27
CA VAL A 24 -5.71 -32.26 -12.29
C VAL A 24 -6.64 -31.57 -11.29
N SER A 25 -6.21 -30.41 -10.74
CA SER A 25 -6.99 -29.68 -9.74
C SER A 25 -7.96 -28.65 -10.33
N GLY A 26 -7.81 -28.32 -11.63
CA GLY A 26 -8.57 -27.28 -12.30
C GLY A 26 -8.17 -25.84 -11.92
N LEU A 27 -7.23 -25.68 -10.97
CA LEU A 27 -6.79 -24.38 -10.45
C LEU A 27 -6.07 -23.56 -11.50
N LEU A 28 -6.25 -22.24 -11.45
CA LEU A 28 -5.54 -21.29 -12.30
C LEU A 28 -4.37 -20.67 -11.52
N THR A 29 -3.15 -20.84 -12.02
CA THR A 29 -1.99 -20.07 -11.58
C THR A 29 -1.86 -18.83 -12.43
N PHE A 30 -1.83 -17.66 -11.78
CA PHE A 30 -1.44 -16.42 -12.44
C PHE A 30 0.03 -16.46 -12.85
N VAL A 31 0.32 -16.18 -14.13
CA VAL A 31 1.68 -16.19 -14.69
C VAL A 31 2.22 -14.77 -14.86
N GLY A 32 1.37 -13.85 -15.33
CA GLY A 32 1.77 -12.47 -15.63
C GLY A 32 0.71 -11.77 -16.47
N ARG A 33 1.08 -10.69 -17.16
CA ARG A 33 0.20 -9.98 -18.09
C ARG A 33 0.69 -10.09 -19.53
N ASN A 34 -0.26 -10.01 -20.46
CA ASN A 34 -0.02 -10.02 -21.90
C ASN A 34 0.04 -8.60 -22.49
N ASP A 35 -0.08 -7.57 -21.64
CA ASP A 35 -0.01 -6.17 -22.02
C ASP A 35 1.14 -5.46 -21.27
N ASP A 36 1.49 -4.27 -21.74
CA ASP A 36 2.58 -3.44 -21.20
C ASP A 36 2.22 -2.75 -19.87
N GLN A 37 1.14 -3.17 -19.22
CA GLN A 37 0.71 -2.56 -17.96
C GLN A 37 1.64 -2.96 -16.83
N VAL A 38 2.23 -1.97 -16.20
CA VAL A 38 3.22 -2.15 -15.15
C VAL A 38 2.77 -1.50 -13.85
N LYS A 39 3.33 -1.99 -12.74
CA LYS A 39 3.25 -1.27 -11.47
C LYS A 39 4.44 -0.34 -11.34
N VAL A 40 4.18 0.97 -11.27
CA VAL A 40 5.16 2.00 -10.95
C VAL A 40 4.74 2.58 -9.61
N ARG A 41 5.62 2.51 -8.60
CA ARG A 41 5.31 3.00 -7.23
C ARG A 41 4.00 2.42 -6.67
N GLY A 42 3.75 1.13 -6.93
CA GLY A 42 2.53 0.42 -6.50
C GLY A 42 1.27 0.71 -7.32
N GLN A 43 1.30 1.68 -8.22
CA GLN A 43 0.17 2.08 -9.06
C GLN A 43 0.28 1.49 -10.47
N ARG A 44 -0.87 1.15 -11.04
CA ARG A 44 -0.97 0.56 -12.37
C ARG A 44 -0.92 1.66 -13.41
N VAL A 45 0.02 1.57 -14.34
CA VAL A 45 0.23 2.58 -15.39
C VAL A 45 0.22 1.92 -16.76
N GLU A 46 -0.47 2.56 -17.70
CA GLU A 46 -0.37 2.29 -19.14
C GLU A 46 0.63 3.27 -19.77
N PRO A 47 1.84 2.82 -20.16
CA PRO A 47 2.84 3.74 -20.73
C PRO A 47 2.35 4.51 -21.96
N GLY A 48 1.45 3.93 -22.75
CA GLY A 48 0.84 4.59 -23.92
C GLY A 48 -0.04 5.79 -23.56
N GLU A 49 -0.72 5.77 -22.40
CA GLU A 49 -1.47 6.93 -21.90
C GLU A 49 -0.51 8.06 -21.54
N VAL A 50 0.58 7.72 -20.85
CA VAL A 50 1.63 8.67 -20.48
C VAL A 50 2.32 9.24 -21.72
N GLU A 51 2.57 8.42 -22.75
CA GLU A 51 3.09 8.89 -24.05
C GLU A 51 2.22 9.98 -24.65
N GLY A 52 0.89 9.78 -24.65
CA GLY A 52 -0.07 10.76 -25.15
C GLY A 52 -0.01 12.09 -24.40
N GLN A 53 0.08 12.05 -23.07
CA GLN A 53 0.18 13.26 -22.23
C GLN A 53 1.52 13.99 -22.43
N VAL A 54 2.62 13.25 -22.46
CA VAL A 54 3.95 13.82 -22.69
C VAL A 54 4.05 14.44 -24.10
N ALA A 55 3.44 13.83 -25.12
CA ALA A 55 3.40 14.38 -26.46
C ALA A 55 2.64 15.73 -26.54
N GLN A 56 1.65 15.97 -25.68
CA GLN A 56 0.94 17.26 -25.63
C GLN A 56 1.83 18.39 -25.08
N VAL A 57 2.71 18.09 -24.12
CA VAL A 57 3.62 19.10 -23.55
C VAL A 57 4.91 19.29 -24.38
N PHE A 58 5.19 18.36 -25.29
CA PHE A 58 6.24 18.47 -26.33
C PHE A 58 5.63 18.51 -27.74
N PRO A 59 4.93 19.59 -28.12
CA PRO A 59 4.21 19.66 -29.38
C PRO A 59 5.16 19.46 -30.57
N GLY A 60 4.74 18.60 -31.50
CA GLY A 60 5.51 18.29 -32.70
C GLY A 60 6.61 17.24 -32.51
N SER A 61 6.96 16.85 -31.28
CA SER A 61 7.96 15.80 -31.02
C SER A 61 7.41 14.38 -31.19
N GLN A 62 8.29 13.40 -31.40
CA GLN A 62 7.97 11.99 -31.18
C GLN A 62 8.36 11.61 -29.75
N VAL A 63 7.47 10.91 -29.05
CA VAL A 63 7.64 10.55 -27.64
C VAL A 63 7.51 9.04 -27.48
N VAL A 64 8.40 8.47 -26.67
CA VAL A 64 8.33 7.08 -26.21
C VAL A 64 8.48 7.06 -24.70
N VAL A 65 7.54 6.44 -23.98
CA VAL A 65 7.60 6.29 -22.51
C VAL A 65 7.88 4.84 -22.15
N LEU A 66 8.97 4.64 -21.42
CA LEU A 66 9.43 3.32 -21.02
C LEU A 66 9.36 3.16 -19.52
N VAL A 67 9.23 1.91 -19.12
CA VAL A 67 9.36 1.51 -17.72
C VAL A 67 10.76 0.93 -17.57
N VAL A 68 11.55 1.56 -16.71
CA VAL A 68 12.96 1.23 -16.50
C VAL A 68 13.14 0.81 -15.04
N LYS A 69 13.81 -0.32 -14.81
CA LYS A 69 14.18 -0.74 -13.46
C LYS A 69 15.50 -0.08 -13.08
N LYS A 70 15.48 0.72 -12.02
CA LYS A 70 16.67 1.29 -11.36
C LYS A 70 16.83 0.64 -9.98
N VAL A 71 17.93 0.93 -9.30
CA VAL A 71 18.22 0.39 -7.94
C VAL A 71 17.08 0.72 -6.96
N ALA A 72 16.53 1.93 -7.05
CA ALA A 72 15.42 2.40 -6.21
C ALA A 72 14.03 1.85 -6.61
N GLY A 73 13.93 1.10 -7.72
CA GLY A 73 12.68 0.53 -8.21
C GLY A 73 12.35 0.87 -9.67
N ALA A 74 11.15 0.53 -10.10
CA ALA A 74 10.66 0.83 -11.45
C ALA A 74 10.26 2.31 -11.58
N VAL A 75 10.76 2.98 -12.61
CA VAL A 75 10.48 4.38 -12.93
C VAL A 75 10.01 4.53 -14.38
N LEU A 76 9.27 5.59 -14.67
CA LEU A 76 8.89 5.98 -16.01
C LEU A 76 9.95 6.91 -16.61
N ALA A 77 10.38 6.62 -17.84
CA ALA A 77 11.32 7.43 -18.61
C ALA A 77 10.68 7.86 -19.93
N ALA A 78 10.54 9.16 -20.14
CA ALA A 78 10.07 9.77 -21.38
C ALA A 78 11.26 10.11 -22.28
N LEU A 79 11.25 9.60 -23.50
CA LEU A 79 12.27 9.84 -24.51
C LEU A 79 11.67 10.71 -25.60
N VAL A 80 12.28 11.88 -25.86
CA VAL A 80 11.71 12.93 -26.71
C VAL A 80 12.62 13.20 -27.90
N LEU A 81 12.13 12.92 -29.10
CA LEU A 81 12.78 13.28 -30.36
C LEU A 81 12.11 14.54 -30.94
N GLN A 82 12.84 15.65 -30.97
CA GLN A 82 12.35 16.92 -31.54
C GLN A 82 12.43 16.89 -33.07
N LYS A 83 11.37 17.31 -33.77
CA LYS A 83 11.30 17.23 -35.24
C LYS A 83 12.22 18.20 -35.98
N ASP A 84 12.60 19.33 -35.37
CA ASP A 84 13.49 20.31 -36.01
C ASP A 84 14.96 19.88 -36.03
N GLU A 85 15.33 18.80 -35.34
CA GLU A 85 16.64 18.16 -35.44
C GLU A 85 16.58 16.88 -36.28
N SER A 86 15.87 16.90 -37.42
CA SER A 86 16.02 15.83 -38.41
C SER A 86 17.42 15.91 -39.04
N ARG A 87 18.45 15.44 -38.32
CA ARG A 87 19.72 15.04 -38.93
C ARG A 87 19.42 13.86 -39.84
N SER A 88 19.11 14.19 -41.08
CA SER A 88 19.07 13.29 -42.21
C SER A 88 20.34 12.43 -42.22
N SER A 89 20.14 11.11 -42.15
CA SER A 89 21.04 10.07 -42.67
C SER A 89 22.51 10.06 -42.20
N ALA A 90 22.81 10.43 -40.96
CA ALA A 90 24.11 10.16 -40.31
C ALA A 90 23.95 9.23 -39.09
N ALA A 91 23.02 8.28 -39.16
CA ALA A 91 22.59 7.43 -38.04
C ALA A 91 23.62 6.39 -37.58
N GLU A 92 24.77 6.24 -38.25
CA GLU A 92 25.73 5.18 -37.94
C GLU A 92 26.78 5.58 -36.87
N ILE A 93 26.86 6.85 -36.44
CA ILE A 93 27.85 7.32 -35.45
C ILE A 93 27.26 8.28 -34.39
N ALA A 94 25.97 8.61 -34.44
CA ALA A 94 25.36 9.50 -33.45
C ALA A 94 25.02 8.73 -32.16
N ASP A 95 25.52 9.20 -31.02
CA ASP A 95 25.06 8.74 -29.71
C ASP A 95 23.54 8.91 -29.58
N LEU A 96 22.86 7.88 -29.06
CA LEU A 96 21.40 7.84 -28.95
C LEU A 96 20.82 9.02 -28.15
N PHE A 97 21.56 9.44 -27.11
CA PHE A 97 21.25 10.59 -26.27
C PHE A 97 22.25 11.72 -26.60
N PRO A 98 21.80 12.83 -27.21
CA PRO A 98 22.64 14.02 -27.40
C PRO A 98 23.20 14.52 -26.07
N PRO A 99 24.36 15.21 -26.01
CA PRO A 99 24.91 15.70 -24.75
C PRO A 99 23.92 16.64 -24.02
N PRO A 100 23.95 16.69 -22.66
CA PRO A 100 23.10 17.57 -21.88
C PRO A 100 23.18 19.02 -22.34
N SER A 101 22.02 19.66 -22.51
CA SER A 101 21.93 21.07 -22.92
C SER A 101 20.98 21.84 -22.02
N PHE A 102 21.30 23.12 -21.77
CA PHE A 102 20.46 24.02 -20.99
C PHE A 102 19.06 24.17 -21.63
N ALA A 103 19.01 24.26 -22.96
CA ALA A 103 17.76 24.40 -23.71
C ALA A 103 16.81 23.22 -23.47
N PHE A 104 17.30 21.98 -23.53
CA PHE A 104 16.46 20.80 -23.27
C PHE A 104 16.09 20.69 -21.78
N ALA A 105 17.00 21.03 -20.86
CA ALA A 105 16.72 21.02 -19.42
C ALA A 105 15.57 21.98 -19.05
N GLU A 106 15.53 23.18 -19.64
CA GLU A 106 14.42 24.13 -19.46
C GLU A 106 13.09 23.58 -20.02
N LEU A 107 13.12 22.94 -21.20
CA LEU A 107 11.95 22.30 -21.77
C LEU A 107 11.45 21.14 -20.91
N ALA A 108 12.35 20.29 -20.41
CA ALA A 108 12.00 19.20 -19.50
C ALA A 108 11.36 19.75 -18.21
N LYS A 109 11.93 20.80 -17.61
CA LYS A 109 11.36 21.47 -16.42
C LYS A 109 9.96 22.04 -16.67
N ALA A 110 9.76 22.71 -17.81
CA ALA A 110 8.45 23.22 -18.19
C ALA A 110 7.43 22.09 -18.43
N ALA A 111 7.86 20.98 -19.05
CA ALA A 111 7.04 19.79 -19.26
C ALA A 111 6.61 19.16 -17.93
N PHE A 112 7.53 19.01 -16.98
CA PHE A 112 7.23 18.53 -15.63
C PHE A 112 6.12 19.33 -14.95
N SER A 113 6.22 20.67 -14.99
CA SER A 113 5.20 21.55 -14.42
C SER A 113 3.83 21.31 -15.05
N LYS A 114 3.75 21.26 -16.39
CA LYS A 114 2.49 21.07 -17.10
C LYS A 114 1.89 19.68 -16.92
N LEU A 115 2.72 18.63 -16.83
CA LEU A 115 2.25 17.28 -16.58
C LEU A 115 1.62 17.21 -15.18
N ARG A 116 2.22 17.85 -14.18
CA ARG A 116 1.64 17.88 -12.83
C ARG A 116 0.23 18.46 -12.77
N ASP A 117 -0.06 19.47 -13.57
CA ASP A 117 -1.38 20.09 -13.61
C ASP A 117 -2.46 19.17 -14.22
N ASN A 118 -2.07 18.17 -15.00
CA ASN A 118 -2.98 17.39 -15.84
C ASN A 118 -2.99 15.88 -15.57
N MET A 119 -2.08 15.36 -14.74
CA MET A 119 -2.00 13.92 -14.46
C MET A 119 -1.58 13.61 -13.03
N PRO A 120 -2.05 12.46 -12.48
CA PRO A 120 -1.60 11.99 -11.19
C PRO A 120 -0.09 11.81 -11.12
N THR A 121 0.51 12.13 -9.96
CA THR A 121 1.96 12.12 -9.75
C THR A 121 2.65 10.81 -10.11
N TYR A 122 1.98 9.67 -9.90
CA TYR A 122 2.54 8.35 -10.20
C TYR A 122 2.67 8.04 -11.71
N MET A 123 1.96 8.77 -12.56
CA MET A 123 2.04 8.66 -14.01
C MET A 123 3.12 9.58 -14.61
N ILE A 124 3.59 10.58 -13.86
CA ILE A 124 4.57 11.56 -14.35
C ILE A 124 5.94 10.86 -14.50
N PRO A 125 6.57 10.90 -15.70
CA PRO A 125 7.90 10.32 -15.90
C PRO A 125 8.94 10.88 -14.95
N SER A 126 9.71 10.05 -14.25
CA SER A 126 10.79 10.53 -13.38
C SER A 126 12.03 10.97 -14.17
N ILE A 127 12.13 10.52 -15.43
CA ILE A 127 13.24 10.81 -16.34
C ILE A 127 12.65 11.36 -17.63
N ILE A 128 13.17 12.48 -18.14
CA ILE A 128 12.87 13.00 -19.49
C ILE A 128 14.21 13.21 -20.20
N LEU A 129 14.44 12.50 -21.30
CA LEU A 129 15.71 12.55 -22.05
C LEU A 129 15.47 12.93 -23.52
N PRO A 130 16.40 13.68 -24.13
CA PRO A 130 16.36 13.94 -25.56
C PRO A 130 16.80 12.69 -26.33
N LEU A 131 16.25 12.48 -27.52
CA LEU A 131 16.70 11.49 -28.49
C LEU A 131 17.29 12.17 -29.71
N ALA A 132 18.43 11.67 -30.19
CA ALA A 132 19.00 12.07 -31.47
C ALA A 132 18.24 11.47 -32.66
N TYR A 133 17.73 10.25 -32.49
CA TYR A 133 16.91 9.53 -33.46
C TYR A 133 16.05 8.49 -32.73
N LEU A 134 15.03 7.96 -33.43
CA LEU A 134 14.17 6.89 -32.91
C LEU A 134 14.59 5.54 -33.52
N PRO A 135 15.27 4.65 -32.79
CA PRO A 135 15.62 3.32 -33.28
C PRO A 135 14.37 2.52 -33.63
N LYS A 136 14.43 1.78 -34.74
CA LYS A 136 13.32 0.95 -35.22
C LYS A 136 13.71 -0.52 -35.19
N ALA A 137 12.81 -1.36 -34.70
CA ALA A 137 12.91 -2.81 -34.78
C ALA A 137 12.70 -3.28 -36.23
N ALA A 138 12.97 -4.55 -36.52
CA ALA A 138 12.76 -5.16 -37.84
C ALA A 138 11.31 -5.02 -38.36
N THR A 139 10.35 -4.79 -37.47
CA THR A 139 8.93 -4.55 -37.80
C THR A 139 8.62 -3.11 -38.22
N GLY A 140 9.62 -2.21 -38.22
CA GLY A 140 9.47 -0.78 -38.51
C GLY A 140 8.91 0.06 -37.36
N LYS A 141 8.53 -0.56 -36.23
CA LYS A 141 8.10 0.11 -34.99
C LYS A 141 9.30 0.52 -34.14
N ALA A 142 9.11 1.43 -33.19
CA ALA A 142 10.14 1.82 -32.22
C ALA A 142 10.71 0.59 -31.49
N ASP A 143 12.04 0.48 -31.42
CA ASP A 143 12.70 -0.59 -30.67
C ASP A 143 12.74 -0.27 -29.17
N ARG A 144 11.64 -0.57 -28.49
CA ARG A 144 11.47 -0.30 -27.06
C ARG A 144 12.42 -1.11 -26.18
N ASN A 145 12.94 -2.24 -26.67
CA ASN A 145 13.88 -3.06 -25.91
C ASN A 145 15.25 -2.41 -25.90
N LEU A 146 15.78 -2.05 -27.08
CA LEU A 146 17.03 -1.31 -27.19
C LEU A 146 16.99 -0.01 -26.38
N LEU A 147 15.93 0.78 -26.53
CA LEU A 147 15.78 2.04 -25.80
C LEU A 147 15.78 1.83 -24.29
N ARG A 148 15.08 0.78 -23.80
CA ARG A 148 15.03 0.47 -22.37
C ARG A 148 16.40 0.10 -21.82
N ASP A 149 17.16 -0.73 -22.54
CA ASP A 149 18.48 -1.18 -22.13
C ASP A 149 19.46 0.00 -22.09
N ARG A 150 19.38 0.92 -23.05
CA ARG A 150 20.20 2.14 -23.09
C ARG A 150 19.89 3.12 -21.97
N VAL A 151 18.62 3.30 -21.60
CA VAL A 151 18.27 4.13 -20.42
C VAL A 151 18.68 3.44 -19.12
N ALA A 152 18.55 2.11 -19.05
CA ALA A 152 18.96 1.35 -17.89
C ALA A 152 20.47 1.45 -17.64
N SER A 153 21.29 1.48 -18.71
CA SER A 153 22.75 1.60 -18.61
C SER A 153 23.27 2.97 -18.18
N LEU A 154 22.45 4.03 -18.26
CA LEU A 154 22.85 5.35 -17.75
C LEU A 154 22.95 5.32 -16.21
N SER A 155 24.06 5.84 -15.69
CA SER A 155 24.23 6.11 -14.26
C SER A 155 23.29 7.23 -13.80
N ASP A 156 23.02 7.28 -12.49
CA ASP A 156 22.19 8.34 -11.90
C ASP A 156 22.83 9.73 -12.13
N GLN A 157 24.17 9.82 -12.11
CA GLN A 157 24.91 11.06 -12.40
C GLN A 157 24.73 11.53 -13.84
N GLU A 158 24.73 10.61 -14.82
CA GLU A 158 24.47 10.96 -16.22
C GLU A 158 23.04 11.45 -16.41
N ILE A 159 22.06 10.80 -15.76
CA ILE A 159 20.65 11.24 -15.80
C ILE A 159 20.50 12.62 -15.16
N GLU A 160 21.14 12.85 -14.01
CA GLU A 160 21.15 14.14 -13.32
C GLU A 160 21.73 15.25 -14.19
N ALA A 161 22.77 14.98 -15.01
CA ALA A 161 23.36 15.98 -15.90
C ALA A 161 22.36 16.57 -16.92
N TYR A 162 21.39 15.78 -17.40
CA TYR A 162 20.31 16.26 -18.28
C TYR A 162 19.30 17.17 -17.57
N MET A 163 19.27 17.12 -16.24
CA MET A 163 18.29 17.80 -15.40
C MET A 163 18.88 18.99 -14.63
N ALA A 164 20.15 18.89 -14.23
CA ALA A 164 20.85 19.80 -13.32
C ALA A 164 21.11 21.18 -13.94
N ALA A 165 21.15 21.30 -15.27
CA ALA A 165 21.39 22.57 -15.95
C ALA A 165 20.34 23.67 -15.60
N SER A 166 19.20 23.30 -15.01
CA SER A 166 18.10 24.21 -14.64
C SER A 166 17.84 24.32 -13.12
N LEU A 167 18.60 23.61 -12.28
CA LEU A 167 18.34 23.53 -10.83
C LEU A 167 19.19 24.55 -10.06
N SER A 168 18.53 25.52 -9.42
CA SER A 168 19.15 26.38 -8.42
C SER A 168 19.21 25.63 -7.08
N HIS A 169 20.38 25.13 -6.71
CA HIS A 169 20.62 24.61 -5.36
C HIS A 169 20.89 25.78 -4.41
N ARG A 170 19.84 26.26 -3.72
CA ARG A 170 20.02 27.18 -2.60
C ARG A 170 20.16 26.41 -1.29
N SER A 171 20.91 26.98 -0.35
CA SER A 171 21.00 26.47 1.01
C SER A 171 19.72 26.76 1.80
N ALA A 172 19.47 25.94 2.83
CA ALA A 172 18.42 26.18 3.79
C ALA A 172 18.64 27.52 4.50
N SER A 173 17.59 28.31 4.53
CA SER A 173 17.56 29.65 5.13
C SER A 173 16.88 29.67 6.49
N THR A 174 16.01 28.69 6.78
CA THR A 174 15.34 28.54 8.08
C THR A 174 15.69 27.21 8.76
N PRO A 175 15.58 27.12 10.10
CA PRO A 175 15.77 25.85 10.82
C PRO A 175 14.80 24.76 10.34
N ILE A 176 13.55 25.12 10.06
CA ILE A 176 12.52 24.19 9.58
C ILE A 176 12.87 23.66 8.19
N GLU A 177 13.38 24.50 7.28
CA GLU A 177 13.89 24.04 5.97
C GLU A 177 15.01 23.01 6.15
N SER A 178 15.97 23.27 7.04
CA SER A 178 17.10 22.37 7.31
C SER A 178 16.65 21.02 7.88
N GLU A 179 15.76 21.05 8.87
CA GLU A 179 15.26 19.83 9.50
C GLU A 179 14.34 19.02 8.58
N LEU A 180 13.49 19.67 7.78
CA LEU A 180 12.69 18.98 6.75
C LEU A 180 13.57 18.39 5.66
N GLN A 181 14.60 19.10 5.21
CA GLN A 181 15.58 18.59 4.25
C GLN A 181 16.29 17.33 4.79
N GLN A 182 16.67 17.34 6.06
CA GLN A 182 17.26 16.17 6.73
C GLN A 182 16.27 15.00 6.81
N LEU A 183 15.01 15.27 7.18
CA LEU A 183 13.95 14.26 7.23
C LEU A 183 13.70 13.62 5.87
N VAL A 184 13.59 14.43 4.83
CA VAL A 184 13.44 13.95 3.46
C VAL A 184 14.63 13.08 3.06
N GLY A 185 15.86 13.52 3.36
CA GLY A 185 17.06 12.73 3.09
C GLY A 185 17.03 11.36 3.78
N GLN A 186 16.58 11.29 5.04
CA GLN A 186 16.41 10.02 5.76
C GLN A 186 15.35 9.11 5.11
N VAL A 187 14.19 9.67 4.76
CA VAL A 187 13.08 8.92 4.15
C VAL A 187 13.43 8.40 2.77
N LEU A 188 14.11 9.21 1.95
CA LEU A 188 14.53 8.86 0.59
C LEU A 188 15.89 8.16 0.53
N GLN A 189 16.54 7.94 1.69
CA GLN A 189 17.88 7.37 1.80
C GLN A 189 18.93 8.09 0.93
N LYS A 190 18.86 9.42 0.91
CA LYS A 190 19.75 10.31 0.15
C LYS A 190 20.46 11.29 1.10
N PRO A 191 21.71 11.68 0.82
CA PRO A 191 22.38 12.72 1.60
C PRO A 191 21.57 14.02 1.59
N SER A 192 21.39 14.66 2.75
CA SER A 192 20.55 15.87 2.85
C SER A 192 21.01 17.00 1.91
N HIS A 193 22.32 17.14 1.69
CA HIS A 193 22.89 18.16 0.80
C HIS A 193 22.58 17.92 -0.69
N SER A 194 22.18 16.72 -1.10
CA SER A 194 21.74 16.45 -2.48
C SER A 194 20.25 16.73 -2.70
N ILE A 195 19.49 16.99 -1.63
CA ILE A 195 18.07 17.35 -1.70
C ILE A 195 17.95 18.85 -1.95
N SER A 196 17.53 19.26 -3.14
CA SER A 196 17.21 20.67 -3.39
C SER A 196 15.90 21.07 -2.71
N LEU A 197 15.87 22.25 -2.09
CA LEU A 197 14.71 22.72 -1.34
C LEU A 197 13.50 23.04 -2.22
N ASP A 198 13.76 23.45 -3.46
CA ASP A 198 12.76 23.89 -4.43
C ASP A 198 12.52 22.84 -5.53
N GLU A 199 13.15 21.67 -5.41
CA GLU A 199 12.87 20.54 -6.29
C GLU A 199 11.65 19.75 -5.82
N ASP A 200 10.94 19.19 -6.79
CA ASP A 200 9.81 18.32 -6.54
C ASP A 200 10.28 16.99 -5.92
N LEU A 201 9.86 16.72 -4.68
CA LEU A 201 10.19 15.51 -3.93
C LEU A 201 9.81 14.22 -4.66
N PHE A 202 8.77 14.23 -5.49
CA PHE A 202 8.37 13.06 -6.28
C PHE A 202 9.33 12.75 -7.43
N ARG A 203 10.13 13.72 -7.86
CA ARG A 203 11.26 13.47 -8.77
C ARG A 203 12.41 12.77 -8.06
N LEU A 204 12.61 13.07 -6.78
CA LEU A 204 13.65 12.45 -5.96
C LEU A 204 13.31 11.02 -5.52
N GLY A 205 12.22 10.45 -6.03
CA GLY A 205 11.79 9.08 -5.74
C GLY A 205 10.71 8.98 -4.67
N MET A 206 10.14 10.11 -4.21
CA MET A 206 9.00 10.06 -3.29
C MET A 206 7.78 9.40 -3.96
N ASP A 207 7.07 8.62 -3.17
CA ASP A 207 5.84 7.91 -3.47
C ASP A 207 4.89 7.99 -2.27
N SER A 208 3.73 7.32 -2.34
CA SER A 208 2.75 7.38 -1.26
C SER A 208 3.28 6.81 0.06
N LEU A 209 4.14 5.79 0.03
CA LEU A 209 4.66 5.15 1.25
C LEU A 209 5.72 6.02 1.93
N THR A 210 6.65 6.55 1.15
CA THR A 210 7.66 7.52 1.63
C THR A 210 7.01 8.83 2.07
N ALA A 211 5.96 9.31 1.39
CA ALA A 211 5.17 10.45 1.86
C ALA A 211 4.46 10.18 3.19
N MET A 212 3.87 8.99 3.37
CA MET A 212 3.30 8.59 4.68
C MET A 212 4.37 8.53 5.77
N THR A 213 5.57 8.04 5.44
CA THR A 213 6.70 7.97 6.37
C THR A 213 7.18 9.36 6.76
N LEU A 214 7.29 10.28 5.79
CA LEU A 214 7.62 11.68 6.02
C LEU A 214 6.57 12.38 6.88
N ALA A 215 5.29 12.24 6.55
CA ALA A 215 4.17 12.80 7.33
C ALA A 215 4.20 12.29 8.78
N SER A 216 4.46 11.00 8.98
CA SER A 216 4.60 10.39 10.31
C SER A 216 5.82 10.96 11.07
N ALA A 217 6.96 11.13 10.38
CA ALA A 217 8.18 11.67 10.98
C ALA A 217 8.09 13.17 11.30
N ALA A 218 7.39 13.93 10.49
CA ALA A 218 7.04 15.33 10.73
C ALA A 218 6.08 15.46 11.92
N ARG A 219 5.05 14.61 11.99
CA ARG A 219 4.10 14.59 13.11
C ARG A 219 4.78 14.32 14.46
N ARG A 220 5.81 13.46 14.49
CA ARG A 220 6.61 13.22 15.72
C ARG A 220 7.36 14.47 16.20
N ARG A 221 7.61 15.45 15.33
CA ARG A 221 8.16 16.78 15.68
C ARG A 221 7.08 17.82 15.95
N GLY A 222 5.81 17.41 15.97
CA GLY A 222 4.69 18.31 16.18
C GLY A 222 4.24 19.07 14.93
N TRP A 223 4.75 18.76 13.73
CA TRP A 223 4.37 19.42 12.48
C TRP A 223 3.18 18.74 11.81
N GLU A 224 2.21 19.52 11.31
CA GLU A 224 0.98 19.01 10.67
C GLU A 224 1.12 18.78 9.17
N VAL A 225 2.23 18.17 8.76
CA VAL A 225 2.44 17.78 7.36
C VAL A 225 1.66 16.49 7.04
N SER A 226 0.49 16.62 6.43
CA SER A 226 -0.32 15.48 5.98
C SER A 226 0.12 14.98 4.59
N VAL A 227 -0.25 13.74 4.23
CA VAL A 227 0.02 13.22 2.88
C VAL A 227 -0.62 14.10 1.79
N PRO A 228 -1.90 14.52 1.90
CA PRO A 228 -2.47 15.50 0.96
C PRO A 228 -1.63 16.78 0.83
N ILE A 229 -1.15 17.33 1.95
CA ILE A 229 -0.28 18.52 1.94
C ILE A 229 1.01 18.24 1.16
N ILE A 230 1.66 17.09 1.36
CA ILE A 230 2.88 16.70 0.60
C ILE A 230 2.59 16.60 -0.90
N PHE A 231 1.45 16.05 -1.29
CA PHE A 231 1.08 15.92 -2.71
C PHE A 231 0.78 17.29 -3.35
N GLN A 232 0.10 18.19 -2.61
CA GLN A 232 -0.19 19.55 -3.06
C GLN A 232 1.07 20.43 -3.09
N HIS A 233 1.92 20.31 -2.06
CA HIS A 233 3.12 21.10 -1.82
C HIS A 233 4.34 20.21 -1.72
N SER A 234 4.86 19.77 -2.87
CA SER A 234 5.90 18.74 -2.91
C SER A 234 7.32 19.29 -2.89
N ARG A 235 7.53 20.53 -2.46
CA ARG A 235 8.86 21.13 -2.27
C ARG A 235 9.12 21.27 -0.79
N VAL A 236 10.37 21.04 -0.38
CA VAL A 236 10.77 21.22 1.03
C VAL A 236 10.48 22.65 1.50
N SER A 237 10.72 23.63 0.65
CA SER A 237 10.47 25.05 0.94
C SER A 237 8.99 25.38 1.13
N ASP A 238 8.09 24.75 0.36
CA ASP A 238 6.65 24.94 0.51
C ASP A 238 6.13 24.27 1.79
N LEU A 239 6.62 23.05 2.08
CA LEU A 239 6.30 22.36 3.33
C LEU A 239 6.79 23.14 4.55
N ALA A 240 8.00 23.70 4.50
CA ALA A 240 8.55 24.52 5.58
C ALA A 240 7.67 25.73 5.88
N ARG A 241 7.19 26.42 4.84
CA ARG A 241 6.29 27.57 4.97
C ARG A 241 4.96 27.20 5.63
N ILE A 242 4.39 26.04 5.28
CA ILE A 242 3.14 25.56 5.89
C ILE A 242 3.34 25.26 7.37
N VAL A 243 4.43 24.58 7.72
CA VAL A 243 4.76 24.27 9.11
C VAL A 243 4.95 25.56 9.93
N GLU A 244 5.62 26.56 9.37
CA GLU A 244 5.81 27.87 10.00
C GLU A 244 4.47 28.60 10.24
N GLN A 245 3.51 28.47 9.32
CA GLN A 245 2.17 29.07 9.44
C GLN A 245 1.28 28.34 10.45
N GLU A 246 1.28 27.00 10.45
CA GLU A 246 0.43 26.17 11.31
C GLU A 246 0.89 26.12 12.76
N GLN A 247 2.18 26.36 13.05
CA GLN A 247 2.65 26.52 14.44
C GLN A 247 1.94 27.65 15.20
N HIS A 248 1.28 28.57 14.48
CA HIS A 248 0.46 29.63 15.06
C HIS A 248 -1.02 29.27 15.30
N GLU A 249 -1.51 28.11 14.84
CA GLU A 249 -2.92 27.71 14.93
C GLU A 249 -3.13 26.40 15.74
N THR A 250 -2.89 26.41 17.05
CA THR A 250 -2.96 25.23 17.96
C THR A 250 -4.37 24.66 18.22
N ASN A 251 -5.42 25.10 17.52
CA ASN A 251 -6.83 24.84 17.88
C ASN A 251 -7.44 23.52 17.33
N SER A 252 -6.75 22.81 16.43
CA SER A 252 -7.27 21.58 15.79
C SER A 252 -7.07 20.33 16.67
N ARG A 253 -5.88 20.16 17.25
CA ARG A 253 -5.53 18.98 18.09
C ARG A 253 -6.35 18.86 19.35
N SER A 254 -6.51 19.96 20.08
CA SER A 254 -7.27 19.99 21.35
C SER A 254 -8.72 19.51 21.14
N ARG A 255 -9.39 19.92 20.06
CA ARG A 255 -10.75 19.48 19.75
C ARG A 255 -10.86 17.98 19.47
N LEU A 256 -9.86 17.38 18.82
CA LEU A 256 -9.86 15.96 18.51
C LEU A 256 -9.63 15.10 19.76
N GLU A 257 -8.73 15.53 20.64
CA GLU A 257 -8.48 14.87 21.92
C GLU A 257 -9.73 14.88 22.80
N GLU A 258 -10.42 16.02 22.86
CA GLU A 258 -11.70 16.15 23.57
C GLU A 258 -12.78 15.21 22.99
N ALA A 259 -12.98 15.20 21.67
CA ALA A 259 -13.96 14.32 21.03
C ALA A 259 -13.66 12.83 21.28
N SER A 260 -12.38 12.44 21.21
CA SER A 260 -11.94 11.06 21.48
C SER A 260 -12.20 10.68 22.94
N ALA A 261 -11.94 11.60 23.89
CA ALA A 261 -12.20 11.38 25.31
C ALA A 261 -13.69 11.22 25.64
N VAL A 262 -14.56 12.03 25.00
CA VAL A 262 -16.02 11.91 25.15
C VAL A 262 -16.52 10.55 24.66
N LEU A 263 -16.03 10.10 23.50
CA LEU A 263 -16.41 8.78 22.95
C LEU A 263 -15.94 7.64 23.85
N ASN A 264 -14.69 7.68 24.33
CA ASN A 264 -14.17 6.68 25.25
C ASN A 264 -14.99 6.62 26.55
N LYS A 265 -15.34 7.78 27.14
CA LYS A 265 -16.17 7.84 28.34
C LYS A 265 -17.55 7.19 28.14
N ARG A 266 -18.17 7.40 26.96
CA ARG A 266 -19.45 6.75 26.62
C ARG A 266 -19.29 5.23 26.56
N LEU A 267 -18.24 4.72 25.91
CA LEU A 267 -17.99 3.28 25.81
C LEU A 267 -17.72 2.65 27.19
N LEU A 268 -16.96 3.32 28.04
CA LEU A 268 -16.72 2.86 29.41
C LEU A 268 -18.00 2.80 30.24
N SER A 269 -18.95 3.72 30.02
CA SER A 269 -20.23 3.73 30.75
C SER A 269 -21.13 2.52 30.44
N ILE A 270 -21.02 1.96 29.23
CA ILE A 270 -21.81 0.80 28.78
C ILE A 270 -21.03 -0.53 28.87
N LEU A 271 -19.74 -0.48 29.21
CA LEU A 271 -18.89 -1.66 29.34
C LEU A 271 -19.45 -2.72 30.29
N PRO A 272 -20.02 -2.40 31.47
CA PRO A 272 -20.59 -3.41 32.35
C PRO A 272 -21.74 -4.21 31.71
N GLU A 273 -22.59 -3.56 30.91
CA GLU A 273 -23.69 -4.19 30.18
C GLU A 273 -23.17 -5.11 29.08
N ILE A 274 -22.14 -4.66 28.35
CA ILE A 274 -21.46 -5.46 27.33
C ILE A 274 -20.85 -6.72 27.97
N CYS A 275 -20.10 -6.55 29.07
CA CYS A 275 -19.48 -7.65 29.78
C CYS A 275 -20.51 -8.68 30.27
N THR A 276 -21.64 -8.21 30.82
CA THR A 276 -22.73 -9.08 31.27
C THR A 276 -23.36 -9.86 30.11
N LYS A 277 -23.61 -9.19 28.98
CA LYS A 277 -24.25 -9.80 27.80
C LYS A 277 -23.39 -10.88 27.15
N TRP A 278 -22.07 -10.70 27.16
CA TRP A 278 -21.11 -11.56 26.45
C TRP A 278 -20.32 -12.50 27.37
N ASP A 279 -20.73 -12.60 28.65
CA ASP A 279 -20.06 -13.43 29.67
C ASP A 279 -18.56 -13.12 29.80
N LEU A 280 -18.22 -11.83 29.80
CA LEU A 280 -16.85 -11.33 29.90
C LEU A 280 -16.60 -10.72 31.27
N ARG A 281 -15.37 -10.85 31.77
CA ARG A 281 -14.97 -10.22 33.03
C ARG A 281 -14.36 -8.84 32.76
N GLN A 282 -14.91 -7.82 33.40
CA GLN A 282 -14.50 -6.42 33.17
C GLN A 282 -13.05 -6.14 33.59
N ASP A 283 -12.54 -6.82 34.63
CA ASP A 283 -11.15 -6.74 35.09
C ASP A 283 -10.13 -7.28 34.07
N GLN A 284 -10.60 -8.09 33.11
CA GLN A 284 -9.78 -8.57 31.99
C GLN A 284 -9.81 -7.65 30.78
N ILE A 285 -10.52 -6.51 30.80
CA ILE A 285 -10.57 -5.57 29.67
C ILE A 285 -9.60 -4.42 29.92
N ALA A 286 -8.53 -4.36 29.12
CA ALA A 286 -7.53 -3.28 29.18
C ALA A 286 -8.02 -2.01 28.45
N HIS A 287 -8.67 -2.17 27.30
CA HIS A 287 -9.19 -1.07 26.51
C HIS A 287 -10.53 -1.43 25.87
N VAL A 288 -11.41 -0.43 25.76
CA VAL A 288 -12.63 -0.47 24.96
C VAL A 288 -12.53 0.60 23.87
N ALA A 289 -12.86 0.25 22.62
CA ALA A 289 -12.77 1.18 21.50
C ALA A 289 -13.88 0.90 20.48
N PRO A 290 -14.35 1.89 19.71
CA PRO A 290 -15.26 1.63 18.61
C PRO A 290 -14.54 0.83 17.52
N THR A 291 -15.27 0.16 16.64
CA THR A 291 -14.66 -0.37 15.40
C THR A 291 -14.53 0.73 14.35
N THR A 292 -13.47 0.66 13.55
CA THR A 292 -13.39 1.47 12.32
C THR A 292 -14.38 0.95 11.27
N TYR A 293 -14.73 1.77 10.28
CA TYR A 293 -15.60 1.34 9.17
C TYR A 293 -15.08 0.08 8.47
N TYR A 294 -13.76 -0.02 8.27
CA TYR A 294 -13.13 -1.21 7.69
C TYR A 294 -13.32 -2.44 8.58
N GLN A 295 -13.12 -2.31 9.89
CA GLN A 295 -13.34 -3.41 10.83
C GLN A 295 -14.81 -3.84 10.85
N HIS A 296 -15.75 -2.89 10.82
CA HIS A 296 -17.18 -3.18 10.69
C HIS A 296 -17.47 -4.02 9.45
N MET A 297 -16.99 -3.61 8.26
CA MET A 297 -17.17 -4.38 7.03
C MET A 297 -16.55 -5.78 7.11
N ALA A 298 -15.34 -5.88 7.67
CA ALA A 298 -14.62 -7.14 7.83
C ALA A 298 -15.31 -8.11 8.82
N LEU A 299 -15.93 -7.57 9.88
CA LEU A 299 -16.72 -8.31 10.85
C LEU A 299 -18.04 -8.79 10.23
N ALA A 300 -18.73 -7.90 9.50
CA ALA A 300 -19.98 -8.22 8.82
C ALA A 300 -19.82 -9.32 7.76
N SER A 301 -18.65 -9.40 7.09
CA SER A 301 -18.36 -10.46 6.13
C SER A 301 -17.95 -11.79 6.78
N GLY A 302 -17.75 -11.84 8.10
CA GLY A 302 -17.30 -13.05 8.81
C GLY A 302 -15.96 -13.61 8.34
N HIS A 303 -15.10 -12.80 7.69
CA HIS A 303 -13.93 -13.32 6.98
C HIS A 303 -12.78 -13.63 7.94
N GLU A 304 -12.55 -14.93 8.18
CA GLU A 304 -11.35 -15.47 8.82
C GLU A 304 -10.26 -15.75 7.77
N ALA A 305 -9.02 -15.50 8.14
CA ALA A 305 -7.84 -15.74 7.33
C ALA A 305 -6.87 -16.67 8.04
N PHE A 306 -6.26 -17.56 7.27
CA PHE A 306 -5.29 -18.53 7.74
C PHE A 306 -3.95 -18.28 7.06
N PHE A 307 -2.93 -17.96 7.85
CA PHE A 307 -1.58 -17.70 7.38
C PHE A 307 -0.72 -18.95 7.59
N GLY A 308 -0.40 -19.63 6.48
CA GLY A 308 0.49 -20.79 6.48
C GLY A 308 1.96 -20.39 6.42
N LEU A 309 2.75 -20.92 7.36
CA LEU A 309 4.19 -20.82 7.42
C LEU A 309 4.78 -22.21 7.35
N HIS A 310 5.54 -22.49 6.29
CA HIS A 310 6.27 -23.74 6.12
C HIS A 310 7.73 -23.54 6.53
N PHE A 311 8.25 -24.44 7.37
CA PHE A 311 9.63 -24.34 7.83
C PHE A 311 10.53 -25.22 6.97
N SER A 312 11.68 -24.69 6.58
CA SER A 312 12.71 -25.46 5.84
C SER A 312 13.41 -26.50 6.71
N LYS A 313 13.31 -26.35 8.04
CA LYS A 313 13.76 -27.30 9.05
C LYS A 313 12.70 -27.38 10.15
N PRO A 314 12.47 -28.56 10.75
CA PRO A 314 11.55 -28.67 11.87
C PRO A 314 11.94 -27.75 13.02
N VAL A 315 10.96 -27.17 13.70
CA VAL A 315 11.12 -26.25 14.82
C VAL A 315 10.39 -26.81 16.03
N ALA A 316 10.99 -26.69 17.23
CA ALA A 316 10.34 -27.10 18.46
C ALA A 316 9.02 -26.32 18.67
N SER A 317 7.92 -27.05 18.93
CA SER A 317 6.58 -26.47 19.15
C SER A 317 6.56 -25.44 20.28
N GLU A 318 7.28 -25.70 21.37
CA GLU A 318 7.35 -24.81 22.53
C GLU A 318 8.06 -23.48 22.23
N ALA A 319 9.10 -23.49 21.38
CA ALA A 319 9.74 -22.26 20.95
C ALA A 319 8.80 -21.39 20.11
N LEU A 320 8.01 -22.01 19.22
CA LEU A 320 6.98 -21.32 18.43
C LEU A 320 5.90 -20.70 19.31
N LYS A 321 5.37 -21.45 20.27
CA LYS A 321 4.35 -20.97 21.22
C LYS A 321 4.90 -19.82 22.06
N ALA A 322 6.12 -19.94 22.60
CA ALA A 322 6.74 -18.90 23.40
C ALA A 322 6.96 -17.60 22.61
N ALA A 323 7.47 -17.71 21.38
CA ALA A 323 7.65 -16.56 20.49
C ALA A 323 6.30 -15.90 20.14
N ALA A 324 5.28 -16.69 19.83
CA ALA A 324 3.95 -16.18 19.52
C ALA A 324 3.31 -15.45 20.71
N SER A 325 3.45 -16.00 21.92
CA SER A 325 2.98 -15.35 23.15
C SER A 325 3.65 -13.99 23.39
N ARG A 326 4.93 -13.82 23.03
CA ARG A 326 5.60 -12.50 23.09
C ARG A 326 5.00 -11.52 22.08
N VAL A 327 4.78 -11.97 20.84
CA VAL A 327 4.19 -11.15 19.76
C VAL A 327 2.77 -10.71 20.11
N VAL A 328 1.94 -11.58 20.67
CA VAL A 328 0.58 -11.23 21.08
C VAL A 328 0.55 -10.23 22.24
N LYS A 329 1.54 -10.28 23.15
CA LYS A 329 1.69 -9.26 24.20
C LYS A 329 2.02 -7.88 23.62
N LEU A 330 2.91 -7.83 22.61
CA LEU A 330 3.26 -6.58 21.93
C LEU A 330 2.06 -6.01 21.14
N HIS A 331 1.37 -6.86 20.37
CA HIS A 331 0.33 -6.43 19.45
C HIS A 331 -1.06 -6.64 20.05
N SER A 332 -1.58 -5.63 20.74
CA SER A 332 -2.89 -5.64 21.41
C SER A 332 -4.05 -6.13 20.52
N ILE A 333 -4.00 -5.86 19.22
CA ILE A 333 -5.03 -6.29 18.26
C ILE A 333 -5.14 -7.83 18.15
N LEU A 334 -4.06 -8.56 18.44
CA LEU A 334 -4.05 -10.03 18.46
C LEU A 334 -4.75 -10.61 19.69
N ARG A 335 -4.98 -9.81 20.73
CA ARG A 335 -5.73 -10.16 21.95
C ARG A 335 -7.01 -9.33 22.09
N THR A 336 -7.51 -8.80 20.98
CA THR A 336 -8.74 -8.01 20.94
C THR A 336 -9.91 -8.88 20.48
N ALA A 337 -10.97 -8.89 21.28
CA ALA A 337 -12.26 -9.47 20.93
C ALA A 337 -13.17 -8.40 20.31
N PHE A 338 -14.11 -8.83 19.50
CA PHE A 338 -15.14 -7.96 18.92
C PHE A 338 -16.52 -8.45 19.35
N VAL A 339 -17.41 -7.50 19.68
CA VAL A 339 -18.80 -7.83 20.01
C VAL A 339 -19.77 -6.84 19.34
N PRO A 340 -20.93 -7.33 18.85
CA PRO A 340 -22.02 -6.49 18.37
C PRO A 340 -22.51 -5.49 19.43
N LEU A 341 -22.67 -4.24 19.01
CA LEU A 341 -23.27 -3.14 19.78
C LEU A 341 -24.16 -2.34 18.84
N GLU A 342 -25.48 -2.42 19.04
CA GLU A 342 -26.49 -1.80 18.18
C GLU A 342 -26.31 -2.18 16.70
N ASP A 343 -26.06 -1.20 15.83
CA ASP A 343 -25.84 -1.35 14.38
C ASP A 343 -24.35 -1.54 14.03
N THR A 344 -23.47 -1.66 15.02
CA THR A 344 -22.03 -1.76 14.82
C THR A 344 -21.38 -2.80 15.75
N TYR A 345 -20.06 -2.71 15.89
CA TYR A 345 -19.24 -3.55 16.76
C TYR A 345 -18.33 -2.69 17.64
N VAL A 346 -17.97 -3.21 18.79
CA VAL A 346 -16.99 -2.62 19.71
C VAL A 346 -15.80 -3.57 19.91
N GLN A 347 -14.62 -3.00 20.07
CA GLN A 347 -13.36 -3.67 20.35
C GLN A 347 -13.14 -3.78 21.85
N LEU A 348 -12.80 -4.98 22.32
CA LEU A 348 -12.48 -5.29 23.71
C LEU A 348 -11.08 -5.89 23.76
N THR A 349 -10.07 -5.08 24.09
CA THR A 349 -8.68 -5.54 24.21
C THR A 349 -8.49 -6.18 25.58
N LEU A 350 -8.10 -7.45 25.62
CA LEU A 350 -7.94 -8.19 26.87
C LEU A 350 -6.60 -7.88 27.55
N CYS A 351 -6.55 -7.71 28.87
CA CYS A 351 -5.32 -7.51 29.67
C CYS A 351 -4.30 -8.64 29.43
N ASP A 352 -4.78 -9.87 29.59
CA ASP A 352 -4.04 -11.10 29.35
C ASP A 352 -4.81 -11.98 28.37
N PHE A 353 -4.06 -12.72 27.55
CA PHE A 353 -4.63 -13.65 26.59
C PHE A 353 -3.68 -14.83 26.39
N ASP A 354 -4.12 -15.98 26.89
CA ASP A 354 -3.43 -17.25 26.67
C ASP A 354 -3.74 -17.73 25.27
N LEU A 355 -2.75 -17.58 24.38
CA LEU A 355 -2.89 -17.88 22.96
C LEU A 355 -3.29 -19.36 22.75
N PRO A 356 -4.50 -19.63 22.24
CA PRO A 356 -4.94 -20.99 21.98
C PRO A 356 -4.06 -21.64 20.92
N SER A 357 -3.64 -22.89 21.16
CA SER A 357 -2.89 -23.69 20.21
C SER A 357 -3.51 -25.08 20.03
N GLN A 358 -3.38 -25.63 18.83
CA GLN A 358 -3.80 -26.99 18.48
C GLN A 358 -2.68 -27.68 17.72
N GLU A 359 -2.38 -28.91 18.10
CA GLU A 359 -1.35 -29.73 17.43
C GLU A 359 -2.01 -30.80 16.57
N ILE A 360 -1.54 -30.95 15.34
CA ILE A 360 -2.05 -31.91 14.36
C ILE A 360 -0.85 -32.73 13.85
N GLN A 361 -0.93 -34.04 14.04
CA GLN A 361 0.06 -34.99 13.55
C GLN A 361 -0.10 -35.20 12.04
N THR A 362 0.98 -35.01 11.28
CA THR A 362 1.01 -35.17 9.82
C THR A 362 2.41 -35.58 9.35
N ASN A 363 2.65 -35.61 8.05
CA ASN A 363 3.96 -35.82 7.46
C ASN A 363 4.22 -34.76 6.36
N GLU A 364 5.48 -34.61 5.96
CA GLU A 364 5.89 -33.56 5.02
C GLU A 364 5.19 -33.66 3.65
N ALA A 365 4.88 -34.88 3.19
CA ALA A 365 4.20 -35.08 1.90
C ALA A 365 2.73 -34.65 1.93
N GLU A 366 2.11 -34.58 3.11
CA GLU A 366 0.69 -34.32 3.28
C GLU A 366 0.38 -33.01 4.00
N VAL A 367 1.40 -32.26 4.44
CA VAL A 367 1.22 -31.06 5.27
C VAL A 367 0.30 -30.02 4.64
N SER A 368 0.45 -29.75 3.34
CA SER A 368 -0.41 -28.81 2.61
C SER A 368 -1.85 -29.29 2.56
N ALA A 369 -2.09 -30.58 2.32
CA ALA A 369 -3.42 -31.16 2.31
C ALA A 369 -4.06 -31.12 3.70
N ALA A 370 -3.29 -31.39 4.76
CA ALA A 370 -3.74 -31.29 6.15
C ALA A 370 -4.13 -29.85 6.51
N MET A 371 -3.33 -28.86 6.10
CA MET A 371 -3.64 -27.44 6.28
C MET A 371 -4.91 -27.04 5.53
N GLU A 372 -5.05 -27.46 4.26
CA GLU A 372 -6.25 -27.18 3.46
C GLU A 372 -7.52 -27.78 4.06
N LEU A 373 -7.45 -29.03 4.52
CA LEU A 373 -8.56 -29.70 5.20
C LEU A 373 -8.95 -28.98 6.49
N PHE A 374 -7.96 -28.57 7.29
CA PHE A 374 -8.21 -27.82 8.51
C PHE A 374 -8.91 -26.48 8.21
N CYS A 375 -8.40 -25.71 7.23
CA CYS A 375 -9.00 -24.45 6.84
C CYS A 375 -10.45 -24.63 6.37
N ARG A 376 -10.76 -25.73 5.66
CA ARG A 376 -12.12 -26.03 5.21
C ARG A 376 -13.06 -26.35 6.39
N ASP A 377 -12.66 -27.21 7.32
CA ASP A 377 -13.48 -27.52 8.51
C ASP A 377 -13.66 -26.30 9.42
N ALA A 378 -12.64 -25.45 9.53
CA ALA A 378 -12.70 -24.22 10.31
C ALA A 378 -13.64 -23.18 9.69
N ALA A 379 -13.76 -23.14 8.36
CA ALA A 379 -14.69 -22.24 7.67
C ALA A 379 -16.17 -22.53 8.02
N ASP A 380 -16.50 -23.78 8.33
CA ASP A 380 -17.84 -24.18 8.76
C ASP A 380 -18.11 -23.90 10.26
N LYS A 381 -17.07 -23.50 11.02
CA LYS A 381 -17.12 -23.27 12.48
C LYS A 381 -16.45 -21.94 12.84
N PRO A 382 -17.03 -20.79 12.45
CA PRO A 382 -16.45 -19.49 12.73
C PRO A 382 -16.35 -19.23 14.24
N ALA A 383 -15.37 -18.43 14.64
CA ALA A 383 -15.20 -18.01 16.02
C ALA A 383 -16.42 -17.20 16.50
N ALA A 384 -16.82 -17.45 17.75
CA ALA A 384 -17.88 -16.69 18.40
C ALA A 384 -17.41 -15.26 18.74
N PHE A 385 -18.35 -14.32 18.75
CA PHE A 385 -18.11 -12.97 19.28
C PHE A 385 -17.72 -13.02 20.77
N GLY A 386 -16.98 -12.01 21.22
CA GLY A 386 -16.49 -11.92 22.60
C GLY A 386 -15.21 -12.70 22.87
N VAL A 387 -14.71 -13.49 21.91
CA VAL A 387 -13.45 -14.23 22.04
C VAL A 387 -12.47 -13.76 20.97
N PRO A 388 -11.18 -13.49 21.29
CA PRO A 388 -10.19 -13.21 20.26
C PRO A 388 -10.01 -14.42 19.32
N VAL A 389 -10.03 -14.17 18.01
CA VAL A 389 -10.00 -15.23 16.98
C VAL A 389 -8.60 -15.85 16.82
N THR A 390 -7.56 -15.12 17.24
CA THR A 390 -6.16 -15.49 17.16
C THR A 390 -5.91 -16.90 17.71
N LYS A 391 -5.47 -17.82 16.85
CA LYS A 391 -5.21 -19.22 17.22
C LYS A 391 -4.02 -19.77 16.43
N LEU A 392 -3.20 -20.57 17.08
CA LEU A 392 -2.11 -21.34 16.44
C LEU A 392 -2.56 -22.76 16.13
N ILE A 393 -2.19 -23.26 14.96
CA ILE A 393 -2.36 -24.67 14.60
C ILE A 393 -1.02 -25.18 14.09
N LEU A 394 -0.38 -26.04 14.89
CA LEU A 394 0.95 -26.57 14.63
C LEU A 394 0.81 -27.93 13.93
N MET A 395 1.45 -28.04 12.76
CA MET A 395 1.56 -29.29 12.01
C MET A 395 2.84 -29.99 12.44
N LEU A 396 2.71 -31.11 13.12
CA LEU A 396 3.81 -31.87 13.69
C LEU A 396 4.15 -33.06 12.80
N ASP A 397 5.43 -33.40 12.71
CA ASP A 397 5.87 -34.65 12.13
C ASP A 397 5.76 -35.82 13.13
N ARG A 398 6.14 -37.02 12.69
CA ARG A 398 6.11 -38.24 13.52
C ARG A 398 7.01 -38.18 14.76
N GLN A 399 8.01 -37.28 14.78
CA GLN A 399 8.92 -37.09 15.91
C GLN A 399 8.37 -36.03 16.88
N GLY A 400 7.29 -35.34 16.52
CA GLY A 400 6.66 -34.29 17.32
C GLY A 400 7.22 -32.90 17.03
N ASP A 401 8.10 -32.76 16.04
CA ASP A 401 8.64 -31.46 15.65
C ASP A 401 7.68 -30.73 14.71
N CYS A 402 7.58 -29.41 14.88
CA CYS A 402 6.68 -28.60 14.05
C CYS A 402 7.32 -28.33 12.69
N ILE A 403 6.68 -28.83 11.63
CA ILE A 403 7.12 -28.66 10.24
C ILE A 403 6.38 -27.51 9.55
N SER A 404 5.19 -27.14 10.02
CA SER A 404 4.43 -26.00 9.51
C SER A 404 3.47 -25.44 10.55
N LEU A 405 3.09 -24.18 10.38
CA LEU A 405 2.21 -23.46 11.29
C LEU A 405 1.11 -22.75 10.51
N LEU A 406 -0.13 -22.84 10.99
CA LEU A 406 -1.22 -21.95 10.61
C LEU A 406 -1.49 -20.96 11.74
N LEU A 407 -1.45 -19.67 11.41
CA LEU A 407 -1.98 -18.62 12.27
C LEU A 407 -3.36 -18.23 11.75
N ARG A 408 -4.39 -18.44 12.58
CA ARG A 408 -5.75 -17.96 12.29
C ARG A 408 -5.92 -16.55 12.84
N LEU A 409 -6.40 -15.64 11.99
CA LEU A 409 -6.79 -14.27 12.35
C LEU A 409 -8.14 -13.93 11.72
N GLN A 410 -8.80 -12.91 12.25
CA GLN A 410 -9.94 -12.28 11.59
C GLN A 410 -9.50 -11.06 10.77
N ARG A 411 -10.17 -10.78 9.65
CA ARG A 411 -9.81 -9.66 8.76
C ARG A 411 -9.84 -8.29 9.43
N ALA A 412 -10.59 -8.14 10.53
CA ALA A 412 -10.61 -6.94 11.36
C ALA A 412 -9.35 -6.73 12.22
N GLN A 413 -8.48 -7.74 12.34
CA GLN A 413 -7.24 -7.67 13.14
C GLN A 413 -6.02 -7.23 12.34
N PHE A 414 -6.09 -7.24 11.00
CA PHE A 414 -4.91 -7.01 10.17
C PHE A 414 -5.20 -6.39 8.81
N ASP A 415 -4.19 -5.70 8.29
CA ASP A 415 -4.05 -5.29 6.90
C ASP A 415 -2.73 -5.81 6.32
N GLY A 416 -2.40 -5.40 5.09
CA GLY A 416 -1.17 -5.87 4.42
C GLY A 416 0.12 -5.43 5.12
N VAL A 417 0.11 -4.27 5.80
CA VAL A 417 1.30 -3.74 6.50
C VAL A 417 1.47 -4.45 7.84
N SER A 418 0.38 -4.60 8.58
CA SER A 418 0.35 -5.21 9.91
C SER A 418 0.83 -6.66 9.87
N VAL A 419 0.40 -7.45 8.88
CA VAL A 419 0.86 -8.85 8.75
C VAL A 419 2.37 -8.92 8.57
N MET A 420 2.95 -8.05 7.74
CA MET A 420 4.40 -8.05 7.52
C MET A 420 5.17 -7.70 8.80
N ARG A 421 4.66 -6.75 9.60
CA ARG A 421 5.24 -6.40 10.90
C ARG A 421 5.12 -7.54 11.90
N ILE A 422 3.93 -8.13 12.05
CA ILE A 422 3.69 -9.28 12.94
C ILE A 422 4.64 -10.43 12.61
N MET A 423 4.80 -10.76 11.32
CA MET A 423 5.70 -11.82 10.88
C MET A 423 7.19 -11.50 11.13
N ALA A 424 7.60 -10.24 10.98
CA ALA A 424 8.95 -9.79 11.30
C ALA A 424 9.25 -9.90 12.81
N ASP A 425 8.32 -9.45 13.66
CA ASP A 425 8.46 -9.52 15.11
C ASP A 425 8.45 -10.97 15.60
N TRP A 426 7.67 -11.85 14.96
CA TRP A 426 7.67 -13.28 15.27
C TRP A 426 8.97 -13.98 14.90
N ARG A 427 9.53 -13.68 13.71
CA ARG A 427 10.86 -14.14 13.33
C ARG A 427 11.90 -13.69 14.36
N SER A 428 11.89 -12.41 14.74
CA SER A 428 12.82 -11.88 15.72
C SER A 428 12.67 -12.54 17.10
N ALA A 429 11.44 -12.80 17.53
CA ALA A 429 11.14 -13.50 18.77
C ALA A 429 11.60 -14.97 18.78
N LEU A 430 11.74 -15.61 17.61
CA LEU A 430 12.28 -16.96 17.46
C LEU A 430 13.82 -16.98 17.42
N GLU A 431 14.43 -16.00 16.78
CA GLU A 431 15.89 -15.92 16.61
C GLU A 431 16.61 -15.44 17.88
N ASP A 432 15.94 -14.62 18.71
CA ASP A 432 16.59 -13.96 19.85
C ASP A 432 15.74 -13.99 21.13
N ALA A 433 16.22 -14.71 22.16
CA ALA A 433 15.63 -14.69 23.49
C ALA A 433 15.79 -13.31 24.18
N ALA A 434 16.81 -12.52 23.81
CA ALA A 434 17.15 -11.23 24.40
C ALA A 434 16.81 -10.01 23.53
N CYS A 435 15.98 -10.24 22.50
CA CYS A 435 15.58 -9.28 21.47
C CYS A 435 15.45 -7.82 21.97
N SER A 436 16.12 -6.90 21.29
CA SER A 436 15.92 -5.44 21.42
C SER A 436 14.76 -5.04 20.52
N TRP A 437 13.55 -5.13 21.05
CA TRP A 437 12.36 -4.71 20.31
C TRP A 437 12.49 -3.20 20.13
N GLU A 438 12.18 -2.68 18.92
CA GLU A 438 11.80 -1.26 18.85
C GLU A 438 10.74 -1.05 19.94
N PRO A 439 10.85 0.00 20.77
CA PRO A 439 9.92 0.20 21.87
C PRO A 439 8.50 0.12 21.33
N ALA A 440 7.63 -0.60 22.05
CA ALA A 440 6.22 -0.69 21.70
C ALA A 440 5.70 0.71 21.38
N PRO A 441 4.97 0.89 20.28
CA PRO A 441 4.48 2.22 19.90
C PRO A 441 3.75 2.83 21.10
N SER A 442 3.98 4.12 21.35
CA SER A 442 3.38 4.82 22.50
C SER A 442 1.85 4.90 22.45
N LEU A 443 1.25 4.50 21.32
CA LEU A 443 -0.19 4.51 21.06
C LEU A 443 -0.66 3.09 20.72
N ASN A 444 -1.75 2.67 21.36
CA ASN A 444 -2.44 1.42 21.07
C ASN A 444 -3.38 1.62 19.85
N TYR A 445 -3.71 0.55 19.12
CA TYR A 445 -4.72 0.60 18.05
C TYR A 445 -6.08 1.13 18.54
N ALA A 446 -6.44 0.88 19.82
CA ALA A 446 -7.62 1.45 20.44
C ALA A 446 -7.64 2.99 20.39
N ASP A 447 -6.50 3.63 20.65
CA ASP A 447 -6.35 5.10 20.60
C ASP A 447 -6.54 5.62 19.17
N PHE A 448 -5.97 4.91 18.20
CA PHE A 448 -6.17 5.20 16.78
C PHE A 448 -7.64 5.08 16.37
N ALA A 449 -8.33 4.02 16.80
CA ALA A 449 -9.74 3.80 16.47
C ALA A 449 -10.64 4.88 17.06
N LEU A 450 -10.42 5.26 18.33
CA LEU A 450 -11.11 6.39 18.97
C LEU A 450 -10.91 7.68 18.18
N GLY A 451 -9.66 8.01 17.85
CA GLY A 451 -9.34 9.21 17.07
C GLY A 451 -9.96 9.21 15.67
N ARG A 452 -9.97 8.06 14.97
CA ARG A 452 -10.57 7.99 13.63
C ARG A 452 -12.08 8.12 13.64
N VAL A 453 -12.77 7.53 14.61
CA VAL A 453 -14.22 7.69 14.73
C VAL A 453 -14.57 9.12 15.14
N ALA A 454 -13.80 9.72 16.06
CA ALA A 454 -13.98 11.13 16.43
C ALA A 454 -13.79 12.11 15.25
N GLN A 455 -12.96 11.77 14.26
CA GLN A 455 -12.77 12.55 13.04
C GLN A 455 -13.88 12.39 12.01
N SER A 456 -14.80 11.43 12.18
CA SER A 456 -15.84 11.14 11.18
C SER A 456 -17.01 12.12 11.30
N THR A 457 -16.75 13.40 11.00
CA THR A 457 -17.77 14.46 11.01
C THR A 457 -18.50 14.56 9.67
N PRO A 458 -19.72 15.12 9.61
CA PRO A 458 -20.46 15.33 8.36
C PRO A 458 -19.64 16.07 7.28
N ASP A 459 -18.81 17.04 7.68
CA ASP A 459 -17.98 17.84 6.76
C ASP A 459 -16.99 16.99 5.95
N VAL A 460 -16.48 15.89 6.53
CA VAL A 460 -15.55 14.97 5.82
C VAL A 460 -16.22 14.29 4.63
N PHE A 461 -17.56 14.17 4.65
CA PHE A 461 -18.32 13.55 3.57
C PHE A 461 -18.73 14.53 2.48
N GLY A 462 -18.66 15.86 2.70
CA GLY A 462 -19.13 16.86 1.74
C GLY A 462 -18.49 16.72 0.36
N MET A 463 -17.16 16.61 0.31
CA MET A 463 -16.44 16.38 -0.96
C MET A 463 -16.91 15.11 -1.69
N TRP A 464 -17.13 14.01 -0.96
CA TRP A 464 -17.57 12.75 -1.58
C TRP A 464 -19.02 12.83 -2.05
N GLN A 465 -19.88 13.53 -1.32
CA GLN A 465 -21.26 13.78 -1.74
C GLN A 465 -21.29 14.57 -3.06
N ASP A 466 -20.45 15.61 -3.17
CA ASP A 466 -20.33 16.41 -4.39
C ASP A 466 -19.76 15.58 -5.56
N VAL A 467 -18.66 14.86 -5.34
CA VAL A 467 -17.99 14.04 -6.37
C VAL A 467 -18.90 12.92 -6.87
N LEU A 468 -19.68 12.30 -5.98
CA LEU A 468 -20.56 11.18 -6.32
C LEU A 468 -21.98 11.64 -6.68
N GLN A 469 -22.26 12.95 -6.69
CA GLN A 469 -23.58 13.48 -7.00
C GLN A 469 -24.01 13.05 -8.40
N GLY A 470 -25.20 12.46 -8.53
CA GLY A 470 -25.73 11.97 -9.80
C GLY A 470 -25.07 10.68 -10.30
N SER A 471 -24.15 10.08 -9.55
CA SER A 471 -23.60 8.76 -9.88
C SER A 471 -24.66 7.66 -9.71
N SER A 472 -24.65 6.70 -10.61
CA SER A 472 -25.50 5.50 -10.55
C SER A 472 -24.65 4.24 -10.63
N MET A 473 -25.06 3.17 -9.94
CA MET A 473 -24.34 1.89 -10.00
C MET A 473 -24.29 1.37 -11.45
N THR A 474 -23.08 1.02 -11.91
CA THR A 474 -22.90 0.41 -13.24
C THR A 474 -23.06 -1.10 -13.11
N TYR A 475 -24.06 -1.66 -13.78
CA TYR A 475 -24.30 -3.10 -13.80
C TYR A 475 -23.55 -3.75 -14.96
N LEU A 476 -22.65 -4.70 -14.66
CA LEU A 476 -21.87 -5.43 -15.67
C LEU A 476 -22.67 -6.58 -16.34
N VAL A 477 -23.78 -6.97 -15.73
CA VAL A 477 -24.81 -7.90 -16.23
C VAL A 477 -26.18 -7.24 -16.00
N PRO A 478 -27.27 -7.70 -16.64
CA PRO A 478 -28.61 -7.20 -16.33
C PRO A 478 -28.87 -7.17 -14.82
N GLN A 479 -29.46 -6.09 -14.32
CA GLN A 479 -29.68 -5.87 -12.88
C GLN A 479 -30.43 -7.03 -12.22
N GLU A 480 -31.38 -7.62 -12.94
CA GLU A 480 -32.15 -8.81 -12.53
C GLU A 480 -31.25 -10.02 -12.24
N ASP A 481 -30.20 -10.22 -13.06
CA ASP A 481 -29.24 -11.31 -12.88
C ASP A 481 -28.25 -11.02 -11.73
N TYR A 482 -27.89 -9.74 -11.52
CA TYR A 482 -26.98 -9.34 -10.43
C TYR A 482 -27.59 -9.57 -9.05
N ILE A 483 -28.89 -9.30 -8.89
CA ILE A 483 -29.67 -9.55 -7.67
C ILE A 483 -29.74 -11.06 -7.35
N SER A 484 -29.69 -11.92 -8.37
CA SER A 484 -29.65 -13.37 -8.18
C SER A 484 -28.27 -13.90 -7.75
N MET A 485 -27.19 -13.20 -8.13
CA MET A 485 -25.79 -13.63 -7.92
C MET A 485 -25.15 -13.04 -6.65
N THR A 486 -25.65 -11.91 -6.16
CA THR A 486 -25.17 -11.27 -4.93
C THR A 486 -26.18 -11.52 -3.82
N ASP A 487 -25.70 -12.24 -2.81
CA ASP A 487 -26.35 -12.73 -1.60
C ASP A 487 -27.63 -11.98 -1.12
N ARG A 488 -28.62 -12.77 -0.68
CA ARG A 488 -30.02 -12.39 -0.32
C ARG A 488 -30.17 -11.22 0.68
N ALA A 489 -29.10 -10.82 1.36
CA ALA A 489 -29.15 -9.77 2.38
C ALA A 489 -29.25 -8.33 1.84
N HIS A 490 -28.89 -8.09 0.56
CA HIS A 490 -28.98 -6.74 -0.02
C HIS A 490 -30.42 -6.37 -0.45
N ALA A 491 -31.25 -7.38 -0.73
CA ALA A 491 -32.62 -7.21 -1.17
C ALA A 491 -33.62 -6.88 -0.04
N GLU A 492 -33.27 -7.14 1.22
CA GLU A 492 -34.16 -6.91 2.37
C GLU A 492 -33.96 -5.52 3.03
N ARG A 493 -33.05 -4.68 2.53
CA ARG A 493 -32.76 -3.33 3.09
C ARG A 493 -32.93 -2.15 2.12
N LEU A 494 -33.43 -2.39 0.91
CA LEU A 494 -33.96 -1.35 0.01
C LEU A 494 -35.48 -1.48 -0.02
#